data_AF-A0A139PYR0-F1
#
_entry.id   AF-A0A139PYR0-F1
#
_cell.length_a   1.000
_cell.length_b   1.000
_cell.length_c   1.000
_cell.angle_alpha   90.00
_cell.angle_beta   90.00
_cell.angle_gamma   90.00
#
_symmetry.space_group_name_H-M   'P 1'
#
loop_
_entity.id
_entity.type
_entity.pdbx_description
1 polymer ?
#
loop_
_entity_poly.entity_id
_entity_poly.type
_entity_poly.pdbx_seq_one_letter_code
_entity_poly.pdbx_strand_id
1 'polypeptide(L)'
;MKTVTKTGSFISMFTLSFLAVFREGAETILFYVGILPRISRFDFILGISLALLVLLVIAFLMNKASQFILPHKIFFILTWMIYALAFKMLGVSVHALQLTNMAPNHLILGFPTIDLLGIYPSWEGLGSQLVFLIIVLVVTLRQGEK
;
A
#
# COMPACT_ATOMS: atom_id res chain seq x y z
N MET A 1 21.33 19.86 6.85
CA MET A 1 21.46 18.83 5.79
C MET A 1 22.53 17.74 6.06
N LYS A 2 23.28 17.77 7.18
CA LYS A 2 24.34 16.78 7.49
C LYS A 2 23.95 15.64 8.47
N THR A 3 22.71 15.61 8.95
CA THR A 3 22.27 14.63 9.97
C THR A 3 21.61 13.39 9.36
N VAL A 4 21.14 13.47 8.11
CA VAL A 4 20.47 12.36 7.41
C VAL A 4 21.49 11.33 6.87
N THR A 5 22.76 11.71 6.69
CA THR A 5 23.79 10.88 6.07
C THR A 5 24.64 10.05 7.05
N LYS A 6 24.20 9.86 8.31
CA LYS A 6 25.03 9.10 9.27
C LYS A 6 24.63 7.66 9.57
N THR A 7 23.43 7.17 9.25
CA THR A 7 23.15 5.73 9.37
C THR A 7 21.90 5.34 8.56
N GLY A 8 22.04 4.55 7.50
CA GLY A 8 20.92 3.84 6.82
C GLY A 8 19.89 4.65 6.01
N SER A 9 19.90 5.98 6.05
CA SER A 9 18.78 6.79 5.51
C SER A 9 18.69 6.87 3.98
N PHE A 10 19.81 6.89 3.24
CA PHE A 10 19.75 7.03 1.77
C PHE A 10 19.12 5.80 1.10
N ILE A 11 19.56 4.59 1.50
CA ILE A 11 19.00 3.33 0.99
C ILE A 11 17.52 3.22 1.39
N SER A 12 17.18 3.54 2.65
CA SER A 12 15.79 3.51 3.10
C SER A 12 14.89 4.47 2.32
N MET A 13 15.34 5.70 2.06
CA MET A 13 14.58 6.69 1.29
C MET A 13 14.46 6.29 -0.18
N PHE A 14 15.55 5.79 -0.78
CA PHE A 14 15.53 5.26 -2.13
C PHE A 14 14.53 4.10 -2.27
N THR A 15 14.63 3.09 -1.40
CA THR A 15 13.73 1.93 -1.44
C THR A 15 12.27 2.33 -1.23
N LEU A 16 12.01 3.23 -0.27
CA LEU A 16 10.66 3.73 0.00
C LEU A 16 10.07 4.45 -1.23
N SER A 17 10.81 5.38 -1.83
CA SER A 17 10.38 6.11 -3.01
C SER A 17 10.22 5.19 -4.23
N PHE A 18 11.15 4.25 -4.44
CA PHE A 18 11.08 3.29 -5.54
C PHE A 18 9.85 2.38 -5.43
N LEU A 19 9.63 1.75 -4.26
CA LEU A 19 8.48 0.86 -4.05
C LEU A 19 7.14 1.60 -4.16
N ALA A 20 7.06 2.84 -3.67
CA ALA A 20 5.86 3.65 -3.78
C ALA A 20 5.52 3.97 -5.24
N VAL A 21 6.49 4.46 -6.03
CA VAL A 21 6.28 4.76 -7.46
C VAL A 21 5.99 3.49 -8.25
N PHE A 22 6.70 2.39 -7.95
CA PHE A 22 6.47 1.11 -8.61
C PHE A 22 5.04 0.59 -8.38
N ARG A 23 4.53 0.64 -7.14
CA ARG A 23 3.16 0.22 -6.82
C ARG A 23 2.12 1.05 -7.58
N GLU A 24 2.17 2.38 -7.42
CA GLU A 24 1.20 3.29 -8.07
C GLU A 24 1.27 3.19 -9.60
N GLY A 25 2.49 3.04 -10.13
CA GLY A 25 2.72 2.80 -11.55
C GLY A 25 2.12 1.49 -12.02
N ALA A 26 2.30 0.40 -11.27
CA ALA A 26 1.73 -0.91 -11.61
C ALA A 26 0.20 -0.88 -11.65
N GLU A 27 -0.45 -0.27 -10.66
CA GLU A 27 -1.90 -0.12 -10.63
C GLU A 27 -2.41 0.74 -11.81
N THR A 28 -1.71 1.83 -12.13
CA THR A 28 -2.05 2.70 -13.28
C THR A 28 -1.91 1.97 -14.61
N ILE A 29 -0.84 1.19 -14.79
CA ILE A 29 -0.61 0.39 -16.01
C ILE A 29 -1.70 -0.68 -16.15
N LEU A 30 -2.03 -1.41 -15.07
CA LEU A 30 -3.10 -2.41 -15.09
C LEU A 30 -4.45 -1.78 -15.47
N PHE A 31 -4.75 -0.59 -14.94
CA PHE A 31 -5.95 0.16 -15.32
C PHE A 31 -5.94 0.56 -16.80
N TYR A 32 -4.82 1.08 -17.31
CA TYR A 32 -4.68 1.45 -18.73
C TYR A 32 -4.80 0.24 -19.66
N VAL A 33 -4.16 -0.89 -19.34
CA VAL A 33 -4.29 -2.13 -20.12
C VAL A 33 -5.74 -2.62 -20.12
N GLY A 34 -6.45 -2.50 -19.00
CA GLY A 34 -7.86 -2.90 -18.89
C GLY A 34 -8.82 -2.02 -19.69
N ILE A 35 -8.57 -0.71 -19.79
CA ILE A 35 -9.46 0.23 -20.49
C ILE A 35 -9.15 0.36 -21.99
N LEU A 36 -7.88 0.19 -22.39
CA LEU A 36 -7.41 0.37 -23.76
C LEU A 36 -8.23 -0.38 -24.83
N PRO A 37 -8.65 -1.66 -24.66
CA PRO A 37 -9.45 -2.35 -25.67
C PRO A 37 -10.91 -1.85 -25.75
N ARG A 38 -11.36 -1.02 -24.81
CA ARG A 38 -12.76 -0.56 -24.70
C ARG A 38 -12.97 0.89 -25.15
N ILE A 39 -11.90 1.61 -25.51
CA ILE A 39 -11.95 3.05 -25.77
C ILE A 39 -11.19 3.42 -27.05
N SER A 40 -11.61 4.52 -27.71
CA SER A 40 -10.87 5.09 -28.83
C SER A 40 -9.52 5.66 -28.39
N ARG A 41 -8.53 5.64 -29.28
CA ARG A 41 -7.20 6.24 -29.05
C ARG A 41 -7.29 7.73 -28.72
N PHE A 42 -8.27 8.44 -29.29
CA PHE A 42 -8.46 9.87 -29.05
C PHE A 42 -8.90 10.16 -27.61
N ASP A 43 -9.91 9.45 -27.12
CA ASP A 43 -10.43 9.62 -25.75
C ASP A 43 -9.39 9.19 -24.70
N PHE A 44 -8.57 8.19 -25.02
CA PHE A 44 -7.45 7.78 -24.17
C PHE A 44 -6.42 8.90 -23.97
N ILE A 45 -5.99 9.55 -25.06
CA ILE A 45 -5.04 10.67 -25.01
C ILE A 45 -5.65 11.88 -24.30
N LEU A 46 -6.93 12.17 -24.55
CA LEU A 46 -7.66 13.23 -23.83
C LEU A 46 -7.70 12.95 -22.32
N GLY A 47 -7.99 11.70 -21.93
CA GLY A 47 -8.03 11.29 -20.53
C GLY A 47 -6.68 11.48 -19.83
N ILE A 48 -5.58 11.05 -20.44
CA ILE A 48 -4.22 11.28 -19.90
C ILE A 48 -3.91 12.77 -19.80
N SER A 49 -4.22 13.55 -20.84
CA SER A 49 -3.97 15.00 -20.85
C SER A 49 -4.73 15.71 -19.74
N LEU A 50 -6.00 15.34 -19.52
CA LEU A 50 -6.82 15.87 -18.44
C LEU A 50 -6.27 15.47 -17.06
N ALA A 51 -5.85 14.21 -16.88
CA ALA A 51 -5.27 13.74 -15.63
C ALA A 51 -3.98 14.50 -15.27
N LEU A 52 -3.10 14.75 -16.25
CA LEU A 52 -1.88 15.56 -16.07
C LEU A 52 -2.21 17.00 -15.67
N LEU A 53 -3.22 17.61 -16.29
CA LEU A 53 -3.65 18.96 -15.95
C LEU A 53 -4.17 19.03 -14.51
N VAL A 54 -5.01 18.08 -14.10
CA VAL A 54 -5.51 17.99 -12.72
C VAL A 54 -4.36 17.79 -11.73
N LEU A 55 -3.40 16.92 -12.03
CA LEU A 55 -2.22 16.71 -11.18
C LEU A 55 -1.40 18.00 -11.00
N LEU A 56 -1.23 18.79 -12.05
CA LEU A 56 -0.52 20.07 -11.98
C LEU A 56 -1.26 21.06 -11.06
N VAL A 57 -2.58 21.15 -11.17
CA VAL A 57 -3.42 21.99 -10.30
C VAL A 57 -3.30 21.54 -8.83
N ILE A 58 -3.38 20.23 -8.57
CA ILE A 58 -3.24 19.68 -7.22
C ILE A 58 -1.84 19.98 -6.67
N ALA A 59 -0.78 19.78 -7.47
CA ALA A 59 0.59 20.07 -7.05
C ALA A 59 0.78 21.55 -6.67
N PHE A 60 0.21 22.47 -7.45
CA PHE A 60 0.21 23.90 -7.14
C PHE A 60 -0.55 24.20 -5.83
N LEU A 61 -1.73 23.60 -5.66
CA LEU A 61 -2.55 23.77 -4.47
C LEU A 61 -1.84 23.22 -3.22
N MET A 62 -1.19 22.06 -3.32
CA MET A 62 -0.40 21.46 -2.25
C MET A 62 0.77 22.35 -1.84
N ASN A 63 1.45 23.01 -2.79
CA ASN A 63 2.54 23.95 -2.47
C ASN A 63 2.04 25.12 -1.60
N LYS A 64 0.83 25.61 -1.88
CA LYS A 64 0.20 26.67 -1.08
C LYS A 64 -0.38 26.17 0.25
N ALA A 65 -0.94 24.96 0.27
CA ALA A 65 -1.58 24.36 1.44
C ALA A 65 -0.60 23.74 2.45
N SER A 66 0.66 23.51 2.05
CA SER A 66 1.68 22.87 2.89
C SER A 66 1.96 23.60 4.21
N GLN A 67 1.59 24.88 4.34
CA GLN A 67 1.76 25.65 5.58
C GLN A 67 0.64 25.42 6.61
N PHE A 68 -0.52 24.90 6.19
CA PHE A 68 -1.68 24.70 7.06
C PHE A 68 -1.81 23.26 7.59
N ILE A 69 -1.18 22.31 6.90
CA ILE A 69 -1.25 20.90 7.24
C ILE A 69 -0.23 20.59 8.32
N LEU A 70 -0.68 20.27 9.53
CA LEU A 70 0.17 19.79 10.62
C LEU A 70 0.60 18.33 10.32
N PRO A 71 1.82 18.07 9.81
CA PRO A 71 2.13 16.78 9.19
C PRO A 71 2.05 15.65 10.22
N HIS A 72 2.47 15.90 11.46
CA HIS A 72 2.57 14.89 12.50
C HIS A 72 1.25 14.12 12.76
N LYS A 73 0.10 14.80 12.82
CA LYS A 73 -1.20 14.15 13.08
C LYS A 73 -1.66 13.29 11.89
N ILE A 74 -1.41 13.76 10.67
CA ILE A 74 -1.76 13.03 9.46
C ILE A 74 -0.90 11.79 9.30
N PHE A 75 0.42 11.93 9.48
CA PHE A 75 1.33 10.78 9.40
C PHE A 75 0.97 9.69 10.41
N PHE A 76 0.55 10.04 11.64
CA PHE A 76 0.11 9.04 12.61
C PHE A 76 -1.10 8.23 12.11
N ILE A 77 -2.14 8.89 11.60
CA ILE A 77 -3.34 8.22 11.08
C ILE A 77 -2.98 7.38 9.84
N LEU A 78 -2.17 7.93 8.94
CA LEU A 78 -1.73 7.24 7.73
C LEU A 78 -0.90 5.99 8.05
N THR A 79 -0.03 6.03 9.07
CA THR A 79 0.75 4.86 9.50
C THR A 79 -0.16 3.71 9.93
N TRP A 80 -1.17 3.99 10.77
CA TRP A 80 -2.13 2.98 11.18
C TRP A 80 -2.97 2.45 10.00
N MET A 81 -3.36 3.34 9.09
CA MET A 81 -4.07 2.97 7.87
C MET A 81 -3.23 2.03 6.99
N ILE A 82 -1.93 2.32 6.82
CA ILE A 82 -1.01 1.48 6.05
C ILE A 82 -0.86 0.10 6.71
N TYR A 83 -0.76 0.03 8.05
CA TYR A 83 -0.71 -1.26 8.76
C TYR A 83 -1.98 -2.07 8.59
N ALA A 84 -3.15 -1.44 8.69
CA ALA A 84 -4.43 -2.10 8.45
C ALA A 84 -4.55 -2.62 7.00
N LEU A 85 -4.13 -1.82 6.02
CA LEU A 85 -4.17 -2.21 4.61
C LEU A 85 -3.16 -3.33 4.30
N ALA A 86 -1.96 -3.27 4.88
CA ALA A 86 -0.96 -4.32 4.75
C ALA A 86 -1.46 -5.66 5.33
N PHE A 87 -2.11 -5.64 6.50
CA PHE A 87 -2.73 -6.83 7.10
C PHE A 87 -3.76 -7.47 6.15
N LYS A 88 -4.64 -6.64 5.57
CA LYS A 88 -5.66 -7.10 4.60
C LYS A 88 -5.01 -7.67 3.34
N MET A 89 -4.09 -6.93 2.73
CA MET A 89 -3.45 -7.32 1.46
C MET A 89 -2.65 -8.60 1.63
N LEU A 90 -2.02 -8.82 2.79
CA LEU A 90 -1.31 -10.04 3.09
C LEU A 90 -2.25 -11.26 3.06
N GLY A 91 -3.40 -11.18 3.74
CA GLY A 91 -4.38 -12.26 3.75
C GLY A 91 -4.98 -12.54 2.36
N VAL A 92 -5.32 -11.49 1.60
CA VAL A 92 -5.80 -11.60 0.21
C VAL A 92 -4.74 -12.21 -0.70
N SER A 93 -3.47 -11.83 -0.55
CA SER A 93 -2.38 -12.34 -1.39
C SER A 93 -2.07 -13.81 -1.09
N VAL A 94 -2.06 -14.22 0.18
CA VAL A 94 -1.87 -15.64 0.55
C VAL A 94 -3.04 -16.47 0.02
N HIS A 95 -4.27 -15.98 0.16
CA HIS A 95 -5.43 -16.66 -0.40
C HIS A 95 -5.36 -16.75 -1.93
N ALA A 96 -4.94 -15.69 -2.62
CA ALA A 96 -4.72 -15.72 -4.06
C ALA A 96 -3.69 -16.79 -4.48
N LEU A 97 -2.60 -16.96 -3.72
CA LEU A 97 -1.62 -18.02 -3.96
C LEU A 97 -2.18 -19.44 -3.69
N GLN A 98 -3.10 -19.57 -2.75
CA GLN A 98 -3.80 -20.83 -2.48
C GLN A 98 -4.75 -21.17 -3.64
N LEU A 99 -5.46 -20.17 -4.19
CA LEU A 99 -6.32 -20.35 -5.36
C LEU A 99 -5.54 -20.75 -6.62
N THR A 100 -4.28 -20.30 -6.76
CA THR A 100 -3.41 -20.69 -7.87
C THR A 100 -2.66 -22.01 -7.63
N ASN A 101 -2.94 -22.73 -6.54
CA ASN A 101 -2.23 -23.95 -6.11
C ASN A 101 -0.71 -23.74 -5.93
N MET A 102 -0.25 -22.50 -5.74
CA MET A 102 1.15 -22.17 -5.50
C MET A 102 1.52 -22.24 -4.01
N ALA A 103 0.54 -22.19 -3.12
CA ALA A 103 0.72 -22.33 -1.68
C ALA A 103 -0.12 -23.49 -1.13
N PRO A 104 0.38 -24.21 -0.10
CA PRO A 104 -0.41 -25.20 0.61
C PRO A 104 -1.63 -24.53 1.26
N ASN A 105 -2.73 -25.28 1.30
CA ASN A 105 -4.00 -24.80 1.85
C ASN A 105 -4.48 -25.77 2.93
N HIS A 106 -4.01 -25.56 4.16
CA HIS A 106 -4.53 -26.27 5.32
C HIS A 106 -5.77 -25.52 5.83
N LEU A 107 -6.93 -25.94 5.33
CA LEU A 107 -8.21 -25.32 5.68
C LEU A 107 -8.58 -25.57 7.14
N ILE A 108 -9.05 -24.52 7.81
CA ILE A 108 -9.61 -24.60 9.17
C ILE A 108 -11.13 -24.75 9.03
N LEU A 109 -11.61 -25.96 9.27
CA LEU A 109 -13.05 -26.26 9.24
C LEU A 109 -13.77 -25.46 10.35
N GLY A 110 -14.74 -24.63 9.96
CA GLY A 110 -15.60 -23.88 10.89
C GLY A 110 -15.16 -22.44 11.20
N PHE A 111 -14.12 -21.92 10.55
CA PHE A 111 -13.70 -20.52 10.74
C PHE A 111 -14.38 -19.58 9.72
N PRO A 112 -14.91 -18.41 10.14
CA PRO A 112 -15.61 -17.49 9.24
C PRO A 112 -14.64 -16.80 8.26
N THR A 113 -15.06 -16.66 7.01
CA THR A 113 -14.41 -15.81 6.01
C THR A 113 -14.85 -14.36 6.20
N ILE A 114 -13.90 -13.43 6.31
CA ILE A 114 -14.19 -11.99 6.36
C ILE A 114 -13.41 -11.30 5.25
N ASP A 115 -14.04 -11.16 4.07
CA ASP A 115 -13.42 -10.56 2.89
C ASP A 115 -13.01 -9.09 3.12
N LEU A 116 -13.74 -8.37 3.97
CA LEU A 116 -13.43 -6.98 4.28
C LEU A 116 -12.03 -6.83 4.94
N LEU A 117 -11.69 -7.78 5.83
CA LEU A 117 -10.42 -7.83 6.55
C LEU A 117 -9.38 -8.72 5.84
N GLY A 118 -9.75 -9.41 4.76
CA GLY A 118 -8.89 -10.39 4.09
C GLY A 118 -8.60 -11.61 4.96
N ILE A 119 -9.54 -12.00 5.83
CA ILE A 119 -9.39 -13.15 6.72
C ILE A 119 -9.99 -14.38 6.04
N TYR A 120 -9.13 -15.35 5.74
CA TYR A 120 -9.49 -16.61 5.09
C TYR A 120 -9.18 -17.80 6.03
N PRO A 121 -9.95 -18.89 5.96
CA PRO A 121 -9.84 -20.03 6.87
C PRO A 121 -8.66 -20.93 6.49
N SER A 122 -7.44 -20.38 6.47
CA SER A 122 -6.20 -21.13 6.21
C SER A 122 -5.14 -20.84 7.27
N TRP A 123 -4.44 -21.88 7.71
CA TRP A 123 -3.37 -21.75 8.70
C TRP A 123 -2.23 -20.85 8.22
N GLU A 124 -1.90 -20.92 6.93
CA GLU A 124 -0.86 -20.10 6.32
C GLU A 124 -1.26 -18.62 6.28
N GLY A 125 -2.52 -18.33 5.93
CA GLY A 125 -3.05 -16.96 5.90
C GLY A 125 -3.14 -16.34 7.29
N LEU A 126 -3.74 -17.06 8.24
CA LEU A 126 -3.86 -16.59 9.62
C LEU A 126 -2.50 -16.49 10.32
N GLY A 127 -1.61 -17.46 10.10
CA GLY A 127 -0.28 -17.48 10.69
C GLY A 127 0.57 -16.29 10.22
N SER A 128 0.55 -15.99 8.93
CA SER A 128 1.28 -14.85 8.37
C SER A 128 0.70 -13.49 8.82
N GLN A 129 -0.63 -13.38 8.94
CA GLN A 129 -1.30 -12.23 9.54
C GLN A 129 -0.96 -12.04 11.02
N LEU A 130 -0.89 -13.12 11.81
CA LEU A 130 -0.45 -13.08 13.21
C LEU A 130 1.00 -12.62 13.36
N VAL A 131 1.91 -13.16 12.55
CA VAL A 131 3.33 -12.74 12.55
C VAL A 131 3.44 -11.25 12.24
N PHE A 132 2.68 -10.75 11.25
CA PHE A 132 2.65 -9.34 10.93
C PHE A 132 2.19 -8.47 12.12
N LEU A 133 1.12 -8.87 12.82
CA LEU A 133 0.64 -8.15 14.02
C LEU A 133 1.69 -8.12 15.14
N ILE A 134 2.39 -9.24 15.37
CA ILE A 134 3.49 -9.30 16.36
C ILE A 134 4.61 -8.33 15.99
N ILE A 135 5.01 -8.29 14.72
CA ILE A 135 6.04 -7.36 14.24
C ILE A 135 5.61 -5.91 14.47
N VAL A 136 4.39 -5.55 14.07
CA VAL A 136 3.83 -4.20 14.28
C VAL A 136 3.86 -3.85 15.77
N LEU A 137 3.40 -4.75 16.64
CA LEU A 137 3.39 -4.52 18.09
C LEU A 137 4.79 -4.26 18.64
N VAL A 138 5.77 -5.11 18.29
CA VAL A 138 7.17 -4.96 18.73
C VAL A 138 7.76 -3.64 18.26
N VAL A 139 7.51 -3.26 17.00
CA VAL A 139 8.01 -2.00 16.43
C VAL A 139 7.37 -0.80 17.12
N THR A 140 6.05 -0.82 17.34
CA THR A 140 5.34 0.27 18.01
C THR A 140 5.79 0.43 19.46
N LEU A 141 5.96 -0.66 20.20
CA LEU A 141 6.46 -0.61 21.58
C LEU A 141 7.87 -0.01 21.65
N ARG A 142 8.79 -0.42 20.76
CA ARG A 142 10.15 0.15 20.70
C ARG A 142 10.20 1.62 20.31
N GLN A 143 9.21 2.12 19.57
CA GLN A 143 9.12 3.55 19.21
C GLN A 143 8.56 4.40 20.36
N GLY A 144 7.77 3.82 21.27
CA GLY A 144 7.22 4.51 22.44
C GLY A 144 8.21 4.70 23.61
N GLU A 145 9.39 4.06 23.57
CA GLU A 145 10.44 4.20 24.59
C GLU A 145 11.46 5.32 24.30
N LYS A 146 11.10 6.31 23.48
CA LYS A 146 11.90 7.53 23.23
C LYS A 146 11.06 8.78 23.47
#